data_AF-A0A965V7A0-F1
#
_entry.id   AF-A0A965V7A0-F1
#
_cell.length_a   1.000
_cell.length_b   1.000
_cell.length_c   1.000
_cell.angle_alpha   90.00
_cell.angle_beta   90.00
_cell.angle_gamma   90.00
#
_symmetry.space_group_name_H-M   'P 1'
#
loop_
_entity.id
_entity.type
_entity.pdbx_description
1 polymer ?
#
loop_
_entity_poly.entity_id
_entity_poly.type
_entity_poly.pdbx_seq_one_letter_code
_entity_poly.pdbx_strand_id
1 'polypeptide(L)' 'FIDGNEIIDHDGQHSASSKQGSANLSAGSHDLRIQYFQGPATEIALQLFWTPPGKGEEIIKPANFAPAPF' A
#
# COMPACT_ATOMS: atom_id res chain seq x y z
N PHE A 1 4.55 -3.11 3.68
CA PHE A 1 5.92 -2.88 4.17
C PHE A 1 6.58 -1.80 3.33
N ILE A 2 7.36 -0.93 3.97
CA ILE A 2 8.26 0.02 3.31
C ILE A 2 9.66 -0.20 3.87
N ASP A 3 10.65 -0.44 3.02
CA ASP A 3 12.04 -0.76 3.39
C ASP A 3 12.13 -1.90 4.43
N GLY A 4 11.32 -2.93 4.24
CA GLY A 4 11.24 -4.09 5.15
C GLY A 4 10.45 -3.85 6.44
N ASN A 5 10.05 -2.61 6.76
CA ASN A 5 9.28 -2.29 7.96
C ASN A 5 7.77 -2.42 7.73
N GLU A 6 7.06 -3.03 8.67
CA GLU A 6 5.60 -3.13 8.63
C GLU A 6 4.98 -1.78 9.00
N ILE A 7 4.27 -1.16 8.04
CA ILE A 7 3.63 0.14 8.23
C ILE A 7 2.12 -0.01 8.47
N ILE A 8 1.52 -1.01 7.83
CA ILE A 8 0.10 -1.35 7.93
C ILE A 8 0.03 -2.86 8.04
N ASP A 9 -0.48 -3.34 9.16
CA ASP A 9 -0.96 -4.70 9.33
C ASP A 9 -2.50 -4.66 9.27
N HIS A 10 -3.09 -5.16 8.19
CA HIS A 10 -4.54 -5.34 8.04
C HIS A 10 -4.84 -6.80 7.75
N ASP A 11 -4.17 -7.71 8.45
CA ASP A 11 -4.34 -9.15 8.25
C ASP A 11 -5.65 -9.68 8.86
N GLY A 12 -6.05 -10.88 8.45
CA GLY A 12 -7.27 -11.56 8.86
C GLY A 12 -8.43 -11.42 7.87
N GLN A 13 -9.46 -12.25 8.04
CA GLN A 13 -10.66 -12.19 7.21
C GLN A 13 -11.57 -11.05 7.67
N HIS A 14 -11.88 -10.12 6.77
CA HIS A 14 -12.78 -9.00 7.01
C HIS A 14 -13.40 -8.52 5.69
N SER A 15 -14.53 -7.80 5.79
CA SER A 15 -15.13 -7.12 4.64
C SER A 15 -14.24 -5.98 4.14
N ALA A 16 -14.50 -5.49 2.93
CA ALA A 16 -13.76 -4.37 2.35
C ALA A 16 -13.81 -3.14 3.27
N SER A 17 -12.67 -2.80 3.87
CA SER A 17 -12.50 -1.67 4.77
C SER A 17 -11.08 -1.11 4.64
N SER A 18 -10.85 0.11 5.14
CA SER A 18 -9.55 0.77 5.07
C SER A 18 -8.80 0.70 6.41
N LYS A 19 -7.47 0.62 6.33
CA LYS A 19 -6.56 0.83 7.45
C LYS A 19 -5.39 1.68 6.97
N GLN A 20 -4.87 2.50 7.86
CA GLN A 20 -3.86 3.51 7.54
C GLN A 20 -2.63 3.34 8.42
N GLY A 21 -1.51 3.85 7.93
CA GLY A 21 -0.23 3.91 8.62
C GLY A 21 0.58 5.09 8.08
N SER A 22 1.69 5.43 8.74
CA SER A 22 2.54 6.55 8.34
C SER A 22 4.00 6.18 8.48
N ALA A 23 4.83 6.69 7.58
CA ALA A 23 6.27 6.50 7.58
C ALA A 23 6.94 7.80 7.12
N ASN A 24 8.10 8.12 7.71
CA ASN A 24 8.97 9.19 7.23
C ASN A 24 9.91 8.62 6.17
N LEU A 25 9.85 9.15 4.95
CA LEU A 25 10.67 8.70 3.83
C LEU A 25 11.67 9.79 3.45
N SER A 26 12.91 9.39 3.20
CA SER A 26 13.89 10.26 2.56
C SER A 26 13.50 10.49 1.09
N ALA A 27 14.11 11.50 0.45
CA ALA A 27 13.97 11.63 -0.99
C ALA A 27 14.68 10.44 -1.69
N GLY A 28 13.99 9.76 -2.60
CA GLY A 28 14.55 8.65 -3.36
C GLY A 28 13.56 7.50 -3.57
N SER A 29 14.08 6.39 -4.09
CA SER A 29 13.32 5.13 -4.23
C SER A 29 13.32 4.37 -2.91
N HIS A 30 12.18 3.76 -2.61
CA HIS A 30 11.95 2.94 -1.42
C HIS A 30 11.30 1.62 -1.82
N ASP A 31 11.64 0.55 -1.11
CA ASP A 31 11.10 -0.77 -1.40
C ASP A 31 9.68 -0.88 -0.86
N LEU A 32 8.72 -1.15 -1.74
CA LEU A 32 7.33 -1.40 -1.36
C LEU A 32 7.00 -2.88 -1.51
N ARG A 33 6.55 -3.51 -0.42
CA ARG A 33 6.01 -4.88 -0.43
C ARG A 33 4.61 -4.90 0.15
N ILE A 34 3.66 -5.37 -0.65
CA ILE A 34 2.27 -5.60 -0.26
C ILE A 34 2.05 -7.10 -0.18
N GLN A 35 1.56 -7.58 0.96
CA GLN A 35 1.06 -8.94 1.09
C GLN A 35 -0.46 -8.88 1.03
N TYR A 36 -1.06 -9.68 0.15
CA TYR A 36 -2.49 -9.74 -0.02
C TYR A 36 -2.94 -11.20 0.01
N PHE A 37 -3.94 -11.46 0.82
CA PHE A 37 -4.67 -12.70 0.86
C PHE A 37 -6.10 -12.42 0.42
N GLN A 38 -6.57 -13.12 -0.61
CA GLN A 38 -7.97 -13.09 -0.98
C GLN A 38 -8.74 -14.05 -0.08
N GLY A 39 -9.69 -13.52 0.68
CA GLY A 39 -10.63 -14.30 1.48
C GLY A 39 -11.71 -14.98 0.61
N PRO A 40 -12.99 -14.99 1.05
CA PRO A 40 -14.09 -15.57 0.28
C PRO A 40 -14.13 -15.03 -1.16
N ALA A 41 -14.65 -15.83 -2.09
CA ALA A 41 -14.74 -15.47 -3.50
C ALA A 41 -15.55 -14.18 -3.79
N THR A 42 -16.34 -13.71 -2.83
CA THR A 42 -17.21 -12.53 -2.94
C THR A 42 -16.58 -11.24 -2.38
N GLU A 43 -15.41 -11.32 -1.74
CA GLU A 43 -14.78 -10.19 -1.05
C GLU A 43 -13.38 -9.95 -1.61
N ILE A 44 -13.33 -9.43 -2.84
CA ILE A 44 -12.10 -9.17 -3.59
C ILE A 44 -11.86 -7.66 -3.63
N ALA A 45 -10.97 -7.16 -2.77
CA ALA A 45 -10.64 -5.75 -2.75
C ALA A 45 -9.19 -5.54 -2.30
N LEU A 46 -8.42 -4.85 -3.14
CA LEU A 46 -7.13 -4.26 -2.77
C LEU A 46 -7.00 -2.91 -3.46
N GLN A 47 -6.92 -1.84 -2.67
CA GLN A 47 -6.61 -0.51 -3.14
C GLN A 47 -5.55 0.09 -2.22
N LEU A 48 -4.50 0.64 -2.81
CA LEU A 48 -3.46 1.35 -2.07
C LEU A 48 -3.59 2.85 -2.33
N PHE A 49 -3.75 3.60 -1.26
CA PHE A 49 -3.79 5.05 -1.25
C PHE A 49 -2.54 5.61 -0.57
N TRP A 50 -2.23 6.86 -0.88
CA TRP A 50 -1.21 7.62 -0.16
C TRP A 50 -1.62 9.09 -0.06
N THR A 51 -1.05 9.79 0.91
CA THR A 51 -1.21 11.23 1.07
C THR A 51 0.16 11.89 0.90
N PRO A 52 0.49 12.42 -0.30
CA PRO A 52 1.76 13.10 -0.51
C PRO A 52 1.88 14.35 0.38
N PRO A 53 3.10 14.77 0.75
CA PRO A 53 3.31 16.01 1.49
C PRO A 53 2.62 17.21 0.81
N GLY A 54 1.73 17.88 1.54
CA GLY A 54 1.00 19.06 1.07
C GLY A 54 -0.14 18.77 0.07
N LYS A 55 -0.54 17.51 -0.12
CA LYS A 55 -1.66 17.12 -0.98
C LYS A 55 -2.72 16.33 -0.20
N GLY A 56 -3.86 16.08 -0.84
CA GLY A 56 -4.88 15.15 -0.34
C GLY A 56 -4.55 13.69 -0.66
N GLU A 57 -5.29 12.79 -0.03
CA GLU A 57 -5.22 11.36 -0.32
C GLU A 57 -5.57 11.07 -1.80
N GLU A 58 -4.79 10.20 -2.43
CA GLU A 58 -5.07 9.71 -3.78
C GLU A 58 -4.69 8.23 -3.91
N ILE A 59 -5.29 7.54 -4.89
CA ILE A 59 -4.85 6.19 -5.29
C ILE A 59 -3.41 6.29 -5.83
N ILE A 60 -2.55 5.38 -5.39
CA ILE A 60 -1.19 5.30 -5.92
C ILE A 60 -1.24 4.92 -7.41
N LYS A 61 -0.61 5.73 -8.26
CA LYS A 61 -0.67 5.56 -9.71
C LYS A 61 0.50 4.68 -10.19
N PRO A 62 0.36 3.96 -11.31
CA PRO A 62 1.46 3.18 -11.89
C PRO A 62 2.76 3.98 -12.10
N ALA A 63 2.64 5.27 -12.43
CA ALA A 63 3.79 6.17 -12.60
C ALA A 63 4.63 6.39 -11.32
N ASN A 64 4.12 6.01 -10.15
CA ASN A 64 4.84 6.08 -8.88
C ASN A 64 5.69 4.81 -8.62
N PHE A 65 5.58 3.79 -9.46
CA PHE A 65 6.38 2.58 -9.38
C PHE A 65 7.49 2.62 -10.41
N ALA A 66 8.70 2.23 -10.00
CA ALA A 66 9.73 1.88 -10.96
C ALA A 66 9.27 0.66 -11.78
N PRO A 67 9.60 0.58 -13.07
CA PRO A 67 9.36 -0.64 -13.84
C PRO A 67 10.08 -1.81 -13.16
N ALA A 68 9.42 -2.97 -13.12
CA ALA A 68 10.05 -4.18 -12.61
C ALA A 68 11.31 -4.48 -13.45
N PRO A 69 12.45 -4.84 -12.83
CA PRO A 69 13.59 -5.35 -13.58
C PRO A 69 13.14 -6.62 -14.33
N PHE A 70 13.42 -6.67 -15.63
CA PHE A 70 13.14 -7.82 -16.49
C PHE A 70 13.98 -9.04 -16.12
#